data_AF-A0A2V5KFT3-F1
#
_entry.id   AF-A0A2V5KFT3-F1
#
_cell.length_a   1.000
_cell.length_b   1.000
_cell.length_c   1.000
_cell.angle_alpha   90.00
_cell.angle_beta   90.00
_cell.angle_gamma   90.00
#
_symmetry.space_group_name_H-M   'P 1'
#
loop_
_entity.id
_entity.type
_entity.pdbx_description
1 polymer ?
#
loop_
_entity_poly.entity_id
_entity_poly.type
_entity_poly.pdbx_seq_one_letter_code
_entity_poly.pdbx_strand_id
1 'polypeptide(L)'
;MKNTADTHKAICIAGAHRSGTSMLTRLLHACGLYLGPESALMPPQADNPEGFWEHLGFVAINDELLNGLGGAWDLPPRIDENFKDSRLDPLRMKAKLLIEGFDSARVWGWKDPRNSLTLPFWLNVLPGLKTLIMVRNPLEAAHSMRERNGTSYSFGLRLWEIYNRRVIEAVDEKDRLVTHYDSFFRDAESELRRIVRFVGLPDTEVCKAAALVSGRRRHTHFTIDAVIDTGASAEIIELYRGLIAEASARDKTQMAKAPSARRLKSDEAELLPGSVSRVNGFVPTKGKLRN
;
A
#
# COMPACT_ATOMS: atom_id res chain seq x y z
N MET A 1 -37.92 -16.79 -1.51
CA MET A 1 -36.48 -17.15 -1.50
C MET A 1 -35.67 -15.88 -1.77
N LYS A 2 -35.13 -15.23 -0.72
CA LYS A 2 -34.12 -14.16 -0.86
C LYS A 2 -32.79 -14.87 -1.13
N ASN A 3 -32.34 -14.84 -2.37
CA ASN A 3 -31.11 -15.51 -2.79
C ASN A 3 -30.01 -14.46 -3.01
N THR A 4 -28.80 -14.84 -2.60
CA THR A 4 -27.53 -14.08 -2.47
C THR A 4 -27.45 -13.12 -1.27
N ALA A 5 -26.79 -13.59 -0.21
CA ALA A 5 -26.24 -12.74 0.85
C ALA A 5 -25.38 -11.64 0.22
N ASP A 6 -25.81 -10.39 0.30
CA ASP A 6 -25.00 -9.24 -0.05
C ASP A 6 -23.91 -9.13 1.03
N THR A 7 -22.79 -9.82 0.82
CA THR A 7 -21.69 -9.86 1.80
C THR A 7 -21.05 -8.47 1.86
N HIS A 8 -21.24 -7.77 2.98
CA HIS A 8 -20.49 -6.56 3.30
C HIS A 8 -19.00 -6.84 3.21
N LYS A 9 -18.28 -6.08 2.38
CA LYS A 9 -16.86 -6.28 2.18
C LYS A 9 -16.06 -5.18 2.88
N ALA A 10 -15.27 -5.61 3.87
CA ALA A 10 -14.32 -4.77 4.57
C ALA A 10 -12.97 -4.74 3.82
N ILE A 11 -12.42 -3.53 3.64
CA ILE A 11 -11.14 -3.29 2.98
C ILE A 11 -10.17 -2.63 3.97
N CYS A 12 -9.09 -3.31 4.29
CA CYS A 12 -7.97 -2.75 5.04
C CYS A 12 -6.93 -2.18 4.06
N ILE A 13 -6.73 -0.86 4.10
CA ILE A 13 -5.69 -0.20 3.32
C ILE A 13 -4.44 -0.07 4.19
N ALA A 14 -3.36 -0.70 3.75
CA ALA A 14 -2.08 -0.81 4.46
C ALA A 14 -0.90 -0.42 3.55
N GLY A 15 0.28 -0.32 4.14
CA GLY A 15 1.50 0.12 3.49
C GLY A 15 2.35 0.94 4.44
N ALA A 16 3.67 0.92 4.22
CA ALA A 16 4.58 1.73 5.01
C ALA A 16 4.21 3.23 4.94
N HIS A 17 4.51 3.97 6.01
CA HIS A 17 4.38 5.42 6.04
C HIS A 17 5.01 6.04 4.78
N ARG A 18 4.39 7.12 4.29
CA ARG A 18 4.87 7.87 3.10
C ARG A 18 4.85 7.09 1.78
N SER A 19 4.15 5.95 1.71
CA SER A 19 3.99 5.17 0.47
C SER A 19 2.82 5.62 -0.43
N GLY A 20 2.06 6.64 -0.03
CA GLY A 20 0.92 7.15 -0.81
C GLY A 20 -0.42 6.50 -0.49
N THR A 21 -0.55 5.87 0.68
CA THR A 21 -1.82 5.26 1.14
C THR A 21 -2.97 6.28 1.20
N SER A 22 -2.73 7.52 1.65
CA SER A 22 -3.76 8.58 1.65
C SER A 22 -4.26 8.95 0.24
N MET A 23 -3.37 8.96 -0.76
CA MET A 23 -3.77 9.18 -2.16
C MET A 23 -4.69 8.05 -2.62
N LEU A 24 -4.29 6.79 -2.40
CA LEU A 24 -5.11 5.63 -2.72
C LEU A 24 -6.48 5.68 -2.04
N THR A 25 -6.52 6.00 -0.73
CA THR A 25 -7.77 6.10 0.02
C THR A 25 -8.69 7.19 -0.54
N ARG A 26 -8.14 8.35 -0.88
CA ARG A 26 -8.91 9.45 -1.50
C ARG A 26 -9.51 9.03 -2.85
N LEU A 27 -8.75 8.33 -3.68
CA LEU A 27 -9.23 7.83 -4.98
C LEU A 27 -10.34 6.78 -4.80
N LEU A 28 -10.18 5.85 -3.85
CA LEU A 28 -11.20 4.84 -3.58
C LEU A 28 -12.46 5.43 -2.95
N HIS A 29 -12.32 6.44 -2.11
CA HIS A 29 -13.46 7.18 -1.58
C HIS A 29 -14.27 7.83 -2.72
N ALA A 30 -13.59 8.44 -3.69
CA ALA A 30 -14.24 8.97 -4.90
C ALA A 30 -14.92 7.87 -5.75
N CYS A 31 -14.42 6.64 -5.69
CA CYS A 31 -15.07 5.45 -6.30
C CYS A 31 -16.18 4.83 -5.43
N GLY A 32 -16.56 5.44 -4.32
CA GLY A 32 -17.66 4.98 -3.46
C GLY A 32 -17.25 4.09 -2.27
N LEU A 33 -15.95 4.02 -1.93
CA LEU A 33 -15.53 3.38 -0.68
C LEU A 33 -16.02 4.18 0.53
N TYR A 34 -16.85 3.55 1.36
CA TYR A 34 -17.27 4.16 2.62
C TYR A 34 -16.15 4.07 3.68
N LEU A 35 -15.78 5.20 4.28
CA LEU A 35 -14.70 5.31 5.27
C LEU A 35 -15.21 5.63 6.67
N GLY A 36 -16.52 5.63 6.87
CA GLY A 36 -17.17 6.15 8.09
C GLY A 36 -17.67 7.59 7.89
N PRO A 37 -18.33 8.16 8.91
CA PRO A 37 -18.77 9.56 8.86
C PRO A 37 -17.57 10.51 8.83
N GLU A 38 -17.70 11.62 8.11
CA GLU A 38 -16.62 12.61 7.95
C GLU A 38 -16.13 13.17 9.31
N SER A 39 -17.03 13.31 10.28
CA SER A 39 -16.71 13.73 11.66
C SER A 39 -15.77 12.77 12.41
N ALA A 40 -15.65 11.52 11.94
CA ALA A 40 -14.74 10.52 12.51
C ALA A 40 -13.43 10.39 11.72
N LEU A 41 -13.26 11.13 10.62
CA LEU A 41 -12.01 11.18 9.87
C LEU A 41 -11.04 12.20 10.48
N MET A 42 -9.76 11.84 10.52
CA MET A 42 -8.71 12.71 10.99
C MET A 42 -8.64 13.98 10.13
N PRO A 43 -8.67 15.18 10.75
CA PRO A 43 -8.62 16.43 10.01
C PRO A 43 -7.28 16.57 9.25
N PRO A 44 -7.27 17.25 8.09
CA PRO A 44 -6.03 17.61 7.41
C PRO A 44 -5.09 18.42 8.31
N GLN A 45 -3.78 18.26 8.09
CA GLN A 45 -2.74 19.02 8.79
C GLN A 45 -1.77 19.64 7.78
N ALA A 46 -0.89 20.55 8.23
CA ALA A 46 0.04 21.27 7.36
C ALA A 46 0.96 20.35 6.54
N ASP A 47 1.33 19.19 7.10
CA ASP A 47 2.17 18.16 6.48
C ASP A 47 1.40 17.21 5.54
N ASN A 48 0.06 17.25 5.58
CA ASN A 48 -0.81 16.57 4.64
C ASN A 48 -2.14 17.34 4.40
N PRO A 49 -2.10 18.42 3.60
CA PRO A 49 -3.26 19.29 3.38
C PRO A 49 -4.42 18.60 2.64
N GLU A 50 -4.17 17.50 1.94
CA GLU A 50 -5.21 16.69 1.27
C GLU A 50 -5.92 15.71 2.23
N GLY A 51 -5.60 15.75 3.52
CA GLY A 51 -6.20 14.90 4.54
C GLY A 51 -5.50 13.56 4.70
N PHE A 52 -5.52 13.03 5.93
CA PHE A 52 -4.98 11.71 6.19
C PHE A 52 -5.90 10.61 5.71
N TRP A 53 -7.22 10.80 5.71
CA TRP A 53 -8.21 9.76 5.42
C TRP A 53 -8.11 8.58 6.40
N GLU A 54 -7.67 8.86 7.62
CA GLU A 54 -7.60 7.93 8.74
C GLU A 54 -8.87 8.06 9.58
N HIS A 55 -9.57 6.95 9.82
CA HIS A 55 -10.71 6.95 10.73
C HIS A 55 -10.21 6.84 12.17
N LEU A 56 -10.54 7.83 13.00
CA LEU A 56 -9.96 8.01 14.35
C LEU A 56 -10.21 6.81 15.27
N GLY A 57 -11.34 6.13 15.14
CA GLY A 57 -11.63 4.90 15.90
C GLY A 57 -10.66 3.75 15.58
N PHE A 58 -10.26 3.57 14.31
CA PHE A 58 -9.31 2.53 13.92
C PHE A 58 -7.89 2.90 14.37
N VAL A 59 -7.53 4.19 14.26
CA VAL A 59 -6.25 4.72 14.76
C VAL A 59 -6.13 4.46 16.27
N ALA A 60 -7.17 4.79 17.05
CA ALA A 60 -7.15 4.60 18.49
C ALA A 60 -6.97 3.11 18.89
N ILE A 61 -7.66 2.19 18.21
CA ILE A 61 -7.50 0.74 18.44
C ILE A 61 -6.09 0.28 18.04
N ASN A 62 -5.56 0.75 16.90
CA ASN A 62 -4.21 0.41 16.47
C ASN A 62 -3.16 0.90 17.48
N ASP A 63 -3.28 2.13 17.97
CA ASP A 63 -2.34 2.69 18.96
C ASP A 63 -2.44 1.95 20.31
N GLU A 64 -3.65 1.67 20.81
CA GLU A 64 -3.86 0.91 22.06
C GLU A 64 -3.33 -0.53 21.93
N LEU A 65 -3.53 -1.17 20.77
CA LEU A 65 -3.00 -2.49 20.48
C LEU A 65 -1.47 -2.49 20.46
N LEU A 66 -0.85 -1.59 19.70
CA LEU A 66 0.62 -1.52 19.64
C LEU A 66 1.22 -1.27 21.02
N ASN A 67 0.64 -0.35 21.80
CA ASN A 67 1.08 -0.08 23.16
C ASN A 67 0.94 -1.30 24.08
N GLY A 68 -0.17 -2.05 23.98
CA GLY A 68 -0.36 -3.31 24.71
C GLY A 68 0.64 -4.41 24.35
N LEU A 69 1.23 -4.34 23.15
CA LEU A 69 2.33 -5.20 22.69
C LEU A 69 3.73 -4.61 22.98
N GLY A 70 3.81 -3.52 23.75
CA GLY A 70 5.08 -2.85 24.08
C GLY A 70 5.74 -2.15 22.90
N GLY A 71 4.96 -1.79 21.88
CA GLY A 71 5.44 -1.13 20.66
C GLY A 71 4.68 0.16 20.34
N ALA A 72 5.10 0.78 19.24
CA ALA A 72 4.51 1.97 18.66
C ALA A 72 4.72 1.94 17.14
N TRP A 73 4.27 2.98 16.44
CA TRP A 73 4.44 3.08 14.98
C TRP A 73 5.92 3.14 14.56
N ASP A 74 6.77 3.76 15.36
CA ASP A 74 8.22 3.94 15.18
C ASP A 74 9.07 2.89 15.92
N LEU A 75 8.45 2.17 16.84
CA LEU A 75 9.03 1.03 17.55
C LEU A 75 8.14 -0.20 17.35
N PRO A 76 8.17 -0.85 16.16
CA PRO A 76 7.29 -1.99 15.89
C PRO A 76 7.48 -3.11 16.92
N PRO A 77 6.39 -3.78 17.34
CA PRO A 77 6.44 -4.85 18.33
C PRO A 77 7.19 -6.08 17.79
N ARG A 78 7.46 -7.06 18.65
CA ARG A 78 8.20 -8.28 18.27
C ARG A 78 7.46 -9.07 17.18
N ILE A 79 8.18 -9.94 16.47
CA ILE A 79 7.61 -10.71 15.35
C ILE A 79 6.73 -11.87 15.81
N ASP A 80 7.02 -12.39 16.99
CA ASP A 80 6.39 -13.53 17.64
C ASP A 80 5.23 -13.15 18.58
N GLU A 81 4.72 -11.93 18.49
CA GLU A 81 3.57 -11.48 19.28
C GLU A 81 2.32 -12.34 19.01
N ASN A 82 1.70 -12.79 20.09
CA ASN A 82 0.48 -13.57 20.01
C ASN A 82 -0.77 -12.68 19.90
N PHE A 83 -1.16 -12.36 18.67
CA PHE A 83 -2.38 -11.61 18.38
C PHE A 83 -3.68 -12.36 18.71
N LYS A 84 -3.63 -13.59 19.25
CA LYS A 84 -4.78 -14.38 19.73
C LYS A 84 -4.88 -14.43 21.26
N ASP A 85 -3.96 -13.79 21.97
CA ASP A 85 -3.97 -13.74 23.43
C ASP A 85 -5.27 -13.08 23.94
N SER A 86 -5.87 -13.66 24.99
CA SER A 86 -7.10 -13.17 25.62
C SER A 86 -6.94 -11.78 26.26
N ARG A 87 -5.70 -11.33 26.53
CA ARG A 87 -5.43 -9.95 26.97
C ARG A 87 -5.92 -8.90 25.95
N LEU A 88 -6.11 -9.30 24.69
CA LEU A 88 -6.60 -8.43 23.62
C LEU A 88 -8.12 -8.49 23.44
N ASP A 89 -8.85 -9.31 24.21
CA ASP A 89 -10.30 -9.43 24.06
C ASP A 89 -11.08 -8.12 24.31
N PRO A 90 -10.69 -7.26 25.27
CA PRO A 90 -11.29 -5.93 25.39
C PRO A 90 -11.15 -5.09 24.11
N LEU A 91 -10.00 -5.17 23.45
CA LEU A 91 -9.77 -4.51 22.16
C LEU A 91 -10.62 -5.12 21.05
N ARG A 92 -10.80 -6.45 21.02
CA ARG A 92 -11.69 -7.09 20.03
C ARG A 92 -13.13 -6.64 20.20
N MET A 93 -13.61 -6.47 21.44
CA MET A 93 -14.95 -5.94 21.71
C MET A 93 -15.10 -4.51 21.20
N LYS A 94 -14.14 -3.63 21.51
CA LYS A 94 -14.09 -2.26 20.96
C LYS A 94 -14.09 -2.25 19.43
N ALA A 95 -13.30 -3.13 18.81
CA ALA A 95 -13.22 -3.26 17.35
C ALA A 95 -14.55 -3.70 16.73
N LYS A 96 -15.22 -4.70 17.31
CA LYS A 96 -16.54 -5.15 16.84
C LYS A 96 -17.59 -4.04 16.90
N LEU A 97 -17.67 -3.34 18.04
CA LEU A 97 -18.59 -2.20 18.21
C LEU A 97 -18.29 -1.08 17.20
N LEU A 98 -17.01 -0.80 16.93
CA LEU A 98 -16.64 0.18 15.90
C LEU A 98 -17.11 -0.26 14.51
N ILE A 99 -16.97 -1.54 14.18
CA ILE A 99 -17.34 -2.11 12.87
C ILE A 99 -18.85 -2.10 12.64
N GLU A 100 -19.67 -2.29 13.68
CA GLU A 100 -21.14 -2.19 13.58
C GLU A 100 -21.60 -0.84 13.01
N GLY A 101 -20.82 0.24 13.23
CA GLY A 101 -21.06 1.55 12.62
C GLY A 101 -20.96 1.58 11.08
N PHE A 102 -20.43 0.53 10.45
CA PHE A 102 -20.22 0.42 9.01
C PHE A 102 -21.23 -0.51 8.31
N ASP A 103 -22.17 -1.12 9.05
CA ASP A 103 -23.14 -2.09 8.52
C ASP A 103 -24.07 -1.51 7.45
N SER A 104 -24.20 -0.19 7.35
CA SER A 104 -25.00 0.46 6.31
C SER A 104 -24.34 0.43 4.92
N ALA A 105 -23.03 0.17 4.83
CA ALA A 105 -22.26 0.22 3.60
C ALA A 105 -21.93 -1.16 3.06
N ARG A 106 -22.27 -1.43 1.80
CA ARG A 106 -21.96 -2.69 1.11
C ARG A 106 -20.44 -2.94 0.98
N VAL A 107 -19.68 -1.89 0.69
CA VAL A 107 -18.22 -1.92 0.65
C VAL A 107 -17.70 -0.76 1.48
N TRP A 108 -16.88 -1.08 2.47
CA TRP A 108 -16.31 -0.10 3.37
C TRP A 108 -14.85 -0.43 3.64
N GLY A 109 -14.11 0.53 4.16
CA GLY A 109 -12.73 0.30 4.53
C GLY A 109 -12.16 1.37 5.43
N TRP A 110 -10.93 1.16 5.84
CA TRP A 110 -10.16 2.13 6.59
C TRP A 110 -8.71 2.10 6.15
N LYS A 111 -8.03 3.20 6.36
CA LYS A 111 -6.59 3.32 6.11
C LYS A 111 -5.91 3.74 7.40
N ASP A 112 -4.83 3.04 7.71
CA ASP A 112 -3.83 3.43 8.70
C ASP A 112 -2.52 2.75 8.30
N PRO A 113 -1.37 3.44 8.20
CA PRO A 113 -0.09 2.78 7.95
C PRO A 113 0.20 1.64 8.95
N ARG A 114 -0.20 1.81 10.22
CA ARG A 114 -0.06 0.84 11.32
C ARG A 114 -0.81 -0.46 11.07
N ASN A 115 -1.80 -0.47 10.16
CA ASN A 115 -2.45 -1.69 9.70
C ASN A 115 -1.42 -2.73 9.25
N SER A 116 -0.27 -2.30 8.74
CA SER A 116 0.82 -3.21 8.34
C SER A 116 1.40 -4.01 9.51
N LEU A 117 1.30 -3.50 10.73
CA LEU A 117 1.76 -4.14 11.96
C LEU A 117 0.63 -4.86 12.70
N THR A 118 -0.60 -4.34 12.60
CA THR A 118 -1.76 -4.80 13.36
C THR A 118 -2.69 -5.73 12.57
N LEU A 119 -2.39 -6.01 11.29
CA LEU A 119 -3.24 -6.83 10.41
C LEU A 119 -3.64 -8.20 11.01
N PRO A 120 -2.77 -8.95 11.71
CA PRO A 120 -3.17 -10.23 12.31
C PRO A 120 -4.32 -10.09 13.32
N PHE A 121 -4.38 -8.98 14.07
CA PHE A 121 -5.50 -8.67 14.96
C PHE A 121 -6.78 -8.45 14.15
N TRP A 122 -6.72 -7.62 13.10
CA TRP A 122 -7.88 -7.31 12.26
C TRP A 122 -8.40 -8.52 11.49
N LEU A 123 -7.54 -9.40 11.01
CA LEU A 123 -7.93 -10.66 10.36
C LEU A 123 -8.68 -11.60 11.33
N ASN A 124 -8.36 -11.56 12.62
CA ASN A 124 -9.10 -12.31 13.63
C ASN A 124 -10.49 -11.71 13.91
N VAL A 125 -10.61 -10.38 13.92
CA VAL A 125 -11.89 -9.69 14.13
C VAL A 125 -12.79 -9.78 12.91
N LEU A 126 -12.22 -9.74 11.70
CA LEU A 126 -12.92 -9.74 10.42
C LEU A 126 -12.43 -10.89 9.51
N PRO A 127 -12.97 -12.11 9.65
CA PRO A 127 -12.71 -13.18 8.70
C PRO A 127 -13.14 -12.76 7.28
N GLY A 128 -12.25 -12.91 6.29
CA GLY A 128 -12.53 -12.51 4.90
C GLY A 128 -12.18 -11.05 4.56
N LEU A 129 -11.55 -10.32 5.48
CA LEU A 129 -10.98 -8.99 5.23
C LEU A 129 -10.07 -9.01 3.98
N LYS A 130 -10.31 -8.09 3.05
CA LYS A 130 -9.41 -7.86 1.91
C LYS A 130 -8.41 -6.78 2.25
N THR A 131 -7.15 -6.97 1.84
CA THR A 131 -6.07 -6.03 2.13
C THR A 131 -5.53 -5.39 0.85
N LEU A 132 -5.55 -4.07 0.79
CA LEU A 132 -4.85 -3.29 -0.24
C LEU A 132 -3.50 -2.83 0.31
N ILE A 133 -2.41 -3.19 -0.36
CA ILE A 133 -1.06 -2.88 0.08
C ILE A 133 -0.44 -1.90 -0.90
N MET A 134 -0.20 -0.68 -0.42
CA MET A 134 0.43 0.38 -1.19
C MET A 134 1.94 0.39 -0.98
N VAL A 135 2.70 0.17 -2.05
CA VAL A 135 4.16 0.12 -2.02
C VAL A 135 4.75 1.31 -2.77
N ARG A 136 5.81 1.90 -2.21
CA ARG A 136 6.62 2.94 -2.83
C ARG A 136 8.09 2.56 -2.76
N ASN A 137 8.91 3.15 -3.63
CA ASN A 137 10.36 3.05 -3.53
C ASN A 137 10.83 3.35 -2.08
N PRO A 138 11.64 2.44 -1.48
CA PRO A 138 12.08 2.58 -0.08
C PRO A 138 12.85 3.88 0.18
N LEU A 139 13.69 4.34 -0.76
CA LEU A 139 14.41 5.60 -0.64
C LEU A 139 13.50 6.82 -0.72
N GLU A 140 12.50 6.79 -1.59
CA GLU A 140 11.55 7.89 -1.67
C GLU A 140 10.69 7.99 -0.40
N ALA A 141 10.29 6.85 0.15
CA ALA A 141 9.57 6.81 1.42
C ALA A 141 10.44 7.32 2.57
N ALA A 142 11.70 6.87 2.65
CA ALA A 142 12.66 7.32 3.66
C ALA A 142 13.00 8.81 3.52
N HIS A 143 13.21 9.29 2.29
CA HIS A 143 13.41 10.72 2.00
C HIS A 143 12.21 11.55 2.46
N SER A 144 10.99 11.14 2.09
CA SER A 144 9.78 11.83 2.51
C SER A 144 9.59 11.84 4.03
N MET A 145 9.99 10.76 4.72
CA MET A 145 9.94 10.68 6.18
C MET A 145 10.97 11.60 6.84
N ARG A 146 12.17 11.72 6.25
CA ARG A 146 13.21 12.64 6.71
C ARG A 146 12.76 14.09 6.61
N GLU A 147 12.22 14.51 5.46
CA GLU A 147 11.76 15.88 5.26
C GLU A 147 10.64 16.27 6.24
N ARG A 148 9.81 15.31 6.64
CA ARG A 148 8.70 15.54 7.56
C ARG A 148 9.09 15.50 9.03
N ASN A 149 9.84 14.48 9.44
CA ASN A 149 10.06 14.14 10.85
C ASN A 149 11.53 14.37 11.30
N GLY A 150 12.43 14.75 10.40
CA GLY A 150 13.87 14.86 10.71
C GLY A 150 14.57 13.53 10.95
N THR A 151 13.97 12.42 10.52
CA THR A 151 14.50 11.05 10.74
C THR A 151 15.72 10.74 9.86
N SER A 152 16.53 9.77 10.28
CA SER A 152 17.64 9.28 9.45
C SER A 152 17.12 8.40 8.30
N TYR A 153 17.88 8.35 7.20
CA TYR A 153 17.59 7.42 6.10
C TYR A 153 17.56 5.96 6.55
N SER A 154 18.50 5.55 7.40
CA SER A 154 18.58 4.19 7.93
C SER A 154 17.32 3.82 8.72
N PHE A 155 16.81 4.75 9.54
CA PHE A 155 15.56 4.56 10.26
C PHE A 155 14.37 4.43 9.31
N GLY A 156 14.24 5.33 8.33
CA GLY A 156 13.15 5.29 7.35
C GLY A 156 13.16 4.01 6.51
N LEU A 157 14.34 3.56 6.07
CA LEU A 157 14.51 2.29 5.35
C LEU A 157 14.12 1.09 6.21
N ARG A 158 14.55 1.07 7.48
CA ARG A 158 14.21 -0.03 8.39
C ARG A 158 12.71 -0.08 8.69
N LEU A 159 12.07 1.05 8.93
CA LEU A 159 10.60 1.08 9.10
C LEU A 159 9.88 0.63 7.83
N TRP A 160 10.33 1.08 6.66
CA TRP A 160 9.76 0.64 5.39
C TRP A 160 9.84 -0.88 5.24
N GLU A 161 10.99 -1.47 5.56
CA GLU A 161 11.19 -2.92 5.50
C GLU A 161 10.25 -3.66 6.46
N ILE A 162 10.22 -3.25 7.73
CA ILE A 162 9.40 -3.91 8.75
C ILE A 162 7.92 -3.87 8.35
N TYR A 163 7.40 -2.70 7.96
CA TYR A 163 5.99 -2.55 7.62
C TYR A 163 5.60 -3.42 6.42
N ASN A 164 6.37 -3.37 5.33
CA ASN A 164 6.03 -4.12 4.13
C ASN A 164 6.22 -5.64 4.31
N ARG A 165 7.21 -6.06 5.11
CA ARG A 165 7.41 -7.48 5.43
C ARG A 165 6.24 -8.02 6.26
N ARG A 166 5.89 -7.32 7.35
CA ARG A 166 4.81 -7.75 8.27
C ARG A 166 3.46 -7.86 7.58
N VAL A 167 3.12 -6.92 6.70
CA VAL A 167 1.83 -6.98 5.99
C VAL A 167 1.78 -8.14 5.01
N ILE A 168 2.86 -8.43 4.28
CA ILE A 168 2.92 -9.54 3.32
C ILE A 168 2.91 -10.90 4.04
N GLU A 169 3.58 -11.02 5.18
CA GLU A 169 3.58 -12.26 5.98
C GLU A 169 2.23 -12.52 6.65
N ALA A 170 1.44 -11.47 6.93
CA ALA A 170 0.20 -11.58 7.68
C ALA A 170 -1.04 -12.01 6.86
N VAL A 171 -1.06 -11.76 5.55
CA VAL A 171 -2.23 -12.03 4.71
C VAL A 171 -1.90 -12.86 3.47
N ASP A 172 -2.74 -13.86 3.20
CA ASP A 172 -2.62 -14.72 2.03
C ASP A 172 -2.72 -13.93 0.71
N GLU A 173 -2.03 -14.41 -0.33
CA GLU A 173 -2.05 -13.80 -1.66
C GLU A 173 -3.48 -13.61 -2.21
N LYS A 174 -4.38 -14.57 -1.99
CA LYS A 174 -5.78 -14.50 -2.47
C LYS A 174 -6.61 -13.37 -1.83
N ASP A 175 -6.20 -12.90 -0.66
CA ASP A 175 -6.92 -11.92 0.15
C ASP A 175 -6.26 -10.55 0.14
N ARG A 176 -5.10 -10.42 -0.51
CA ARG A 176 -4.40 -9.14 -0.71
C ARG A 176 -4.30 -8.73 -2.16
N LEU A 177 -4.12 -7.44 -2.40
CA LEU A 177 -3.67 -6.88 -3.67
C LEU A 177 -2.57 -5.86 -3.39
N VAL A 178 -1.41 -6.07 -4.00
CA VAL A 178 -0.30 -5.11 -3.98
C VAL A 178 -0.44 -4.15 -5.17
N THR A 179 -0.27 -2.86 -4.89
CA THR A 179 -0.21 -1.78 -5.89
C THR A 179 1.02 -0.92 -5.63
N HIS A 180 1.56 -0.31 -6.69
CA HIS A 180 2.77 0.49 -6.63
C HIS A 180 2.46 1.96 -6.93
N TYR A 181 3.03 2.85 -6.11
CA TYR A 181 2.81 4.30 -6.17
C TYR A 181 3.01 4.88 -7.57
N ASP A 182 4.03 4.45 -8.32
CA ASP A 182 4.30 4.98 -9.65
C ASP A 182 3.27 4.55 -10.70
N SER A 183 2.50 3.48 -10.45
CA SER A 183 1.49 2.99 -11.39
C SER A 183 0.40 4.03 -11.62
N PHE A 184 0.02 4.78 -10.58
CA PHE A 184 -0.96 5.86 -10.67
C PHE A 184 -0.48 7.05 -11.52
N PHE A 185 0.83 7.23 -11.68
CA PHE A 185 1.37 8.30 -12.52
C PHE A 185 1.65 7.84 -13.95
N ARG A 186 1.66 6.52 -14.19
CA ARG A 186 1.78 5.94 -15.54
C ARG A 186 0.41 5.80 -16.20
N ASP A 187 -0.53 5.16 -15.49
CA ASP A 187 -1.91 4.96 -15.95
C ASP A 187 -2.82 4.80 -14.72
N ALA A 188 -3.29 5.94 -14.19
CA ALA A 188 -4.18 5.98 -13.04
C ALA A 188 -5.49 5.22 -13.26
N GLU A 189 -6.04 5.28 -14.47
CA GLU A 189 -7.34 4.70 -14.77
C GLU A 189 -7.26 3.18 -14.75
N SER A 190 -6.29 2.60 -15.46
CA SER A 190 -6.10 1.15 -15.51
C SER A 190 -5.84 0.57 -14.12
N GLU A 191 -4.93 1.19 -13.35
CA GLU A 191 -4.62 0.73 -12.00
C GLU A 191 -5.83 0.86 -11.05
N LEU A 192 -6.60 1.94 -11.13
CA LEU A 192 -7.83 2.07 -10.35
C LEU A 192 -8.89 1.05 -10.76
N ARG A 193 -9.07 0.75 -12.06
CA ARG A 193 -10.00 -0.28 -12.53
C ARG A 193 -9.66 -1.66 -11.95
N ARG A 194 -8.37 -1.99 -11.89
CA ARG A 194 -7.87 -3.21 -11.26
C ARG A 194 -8.19 -3.25 -9.76
N ILE A 195 -7.99 -2.14 -9.05
CA ILE A 195 -8.25 -2.07 -7.61
C ILE A 195 -9.74 -2.13 -7.30
N VAL A 196 -10.61 -1.36 -7.98
CA VAL A 196 -12.06 -1.38 -7.74
C VAL A 196 -12.66 -2.76 -8.00
N ARG A 197 -12.16 -3.48 -9.02
CA ARG A 197 -12.55 -4.87 -9.29
C ARG A 197 -12.20 -5.80 -8.13
N PHE A 198 -11.00 -5.67 -7.56
CA PHE A 198 -10.58 -6.47 -6.41
C PHE A 198 -11.44 -6.18 -5.17
N VAL A 199 -11.68 -4.90 -4.88
CA VAL A 199 -12.50 -4.49 -3.72
C VAL A 199 -14.00 -4.61 -3.98
N GLY A 200 -14.45 -4.84 -5.21
CA GLY A 200 -15.87 -4.96 -5.55
C GLY A 200 -16.62 -3.62 -5.54
N LEU A 201 -15.94 -2.52 -5.83
CA LEU A 201 -16.55 -1.22 -6.09
C LEU A 201 -16.95 -1.11 -7.58
N PRO A 202 -17.98 -0.32 -7.92
CA PRO A 202 -18.31 -0.03 -9.30
C PRO A 202 -17.19 0.74 -9.99
N ASP A 203 -17.05 0.57 -11.30
CA ASP A 203 -16.04 1.26 -12.11
C ASP A 203 -16.53 2.58 -12.72
N THR A 204 -17.76 2.99 -12.42
CA THR A 204 -18.45 4.15 -13.00
C THR A 204 -17.74 5.47 -12.73
N GLU A 205 -17.11 5.60 -11.56
CA GLU A 205 -16.42 6.82 -11.13
C GLU A 205 -14.90 6.76 -11.36
N VAL A 206 -14.37 5.66 -11.92
CA VAL A 206 -12.91 5.46 -12.05
C VAL A 206 -12.25 6.54 -12.89
N CYS A 207 -12.82 6.92 -14.03
CA CYS A 207 -12.26 7.98 -14.87
C CYS A 207 -12.19 9.32 -14.12
N LYS A 208 -13.25 9.67 -13.36
CA LYS A 208 -13.29 10.91 -12.59
C LYS A 208 -12.30 10.88 -11.43
N ALA A 209 -12.22 9.76 -10.71
CA ALA A 209 -11.27 9.56 -9.62
C ALA A 209 -9.82 9.63 -10.12
N ALA A 210 -9.51 8.97 -11.24
CA ALA A 210 -8.18 8.98 -11.86
C ALA A 210 -7.69 10.39 -12.19
N ALA A 211 -8.59 11.28 -12.62
CA ALA A 211 -8.26 12.69 -12.90
C ALA A 211 -7.82 13.48 -11.65
N LEU A 212 -8.08 12.98 -10.43
CA LEU A 212 -7.64 13.61 -9.18
C LEU A 212 -6.17 13.33 -8.85
N VAL A 213 -5.48 12.50 -9.64
CA VAL A 213 -4.04 12.29 -9.52
C VAL A 213 -3.33 13.52 -10.08
N SER A 214 -2.87 14.40 -9.18
CA SER A 214 -2.13 15.60 -9.59
C SER A 214 -0.67 15.25 -9.92
N GLY A 215 -0.23 15.55 -11.15
CA GLY A 215 1.17 15.34 -11.57
C GLY A 215 2.19 16.20 -10.81
N ARG A 216 1.74 17.19 -10.02
CA ARG A 216 2.60 18.20 -9.37
C ARG A 216 3.28 17.75 -8.06
N ARG A 217 3.04 16.53 -7.55
CA ARG A 217 3.64 16.06 -6.27
C ARG A 217 4.80 15.07 -6.43
N ARG A 218 5.36 14.94 -7.64
CA ARG A 218 6.53 14.10 -7.88
C ARG A 218 7.82 14.93 -7.70
N HIS A 219 8.09 15.39 -6.49
CA HIS A 219 9.30 16.17 -6.19
C HIS A 219 10.58 15.31 -6.08
N THR A 220 10.44 13.98 -5.99
CA THR A 220 11.59 13.08 -5.87
C THR A 220 11.27 11.74 -6.51
N HIS A 221 12.11 11.33 -7.45
CA HIS A 221 12.09 10.00 -8.05
C HIS A 221 13.45 9.35 -7.86
N PHE A 222 13.49 8.16 -7.25
CA PHE A 222 14.70 7.35 -7.15
C PHE A 222 14.51 6.05 -7.94
N THR A 223 15.52 5.68 -8.72
CA THR A 223 15.56 4.37 -9.40
C THR A 223 15.90 3.26 -8.40
N ILE A 224 15.74 2.01 -8.81
CA ILE A 224 16.21 0.87 -8.01
C ILE A 224 17.74 0.90 -7.86
N ASP A 225 18.46 1.39 -8.86
CA ASP A 225 19.92 1.53 -8.82
C ASP A 225 20.34 2.52 -7.73
N ALA A 226 19.59 3.61 -7.54
CA ALA A 226 19.83 4.51 -6.41
C ALA A 226 19.66 3.82 -5.04
N VAL A 227 18.71 2.87 -4.92
CA VAL A 227 18.54 2.07 -3.69
C VAL A 227 19.79 1.22 -3.42
N ILE A 228 20.36 0.63 -4.47
CA ILE A 228 21.59 -0.16 -4.40
C ILE A 228 22.78 0.74 -4.04
N ASP A 229 22.91 1.88 -4.71
CA ASP A 229 24.05 2.80 -4.58
C ASP A 229 24.11 3.53 -3.23
N THR A 230 22.97 3.64 -2.54
CA THR A 230 22.89 4.24 -1.19
C THR A 230 23.28 3.27 -0.06
N GLY A 231 23.61 2.02 -0.40
CA GLY A 231 23.97 1.00 0.59
C GLY A 231 22.76 0.42 1.33
N ALA A 232 21.57 0.41 0.71
CA ALA A 232 20.45 -0.36 1.25
C ALA A 232 20.83 -1.85 1.33
N SER A 233 20.33 -2.54 2.34
CA SER A 233 20.66 -3.96 2.53
C SER A 233 20.06 -4.82 1.41
N ALA A 234 20.69 -5.96 1.13
CA ALA A 234 20.21 -6.91 0.13
C ALA A 234 18.77 -7.35 0.41
N GLU A 235 18.40 -7.47 1.68
CA GLU A 235 17.05 -7.85 2.12
C GLU A 235 16.00 -6.80 1.71
N ILE A 236 16.31 -5.50 1.80
CA ILE A 236 15.40 -4.43 1.37
C ILE A 236 15.21 -4.46 -0.15
N ILE A 237 16.30 -4.67 -0.89
CA ILE A 237 16.27 -4.72 -2.36
C ILE A 237 15.43 -5.90 -2.84
N GLU A 238 15.66 -7.09 -2.27
CA GLU A 238 14.91 -8.30 -2.64
C GLU A 238 13.43 -8.21 -2.23
N LEU A 239 13.12 -7.69 -1.04
CA LEU A 239 11.74 -7.42 -0.64
C LEU A 239 11.06 -6.45 -1.62
N TYR A 240 11.73 -5.36 -2.00
CA TYR A 240 11.16 -4.38 -2.92
C TYR A 240 10.95 -4.96 -4.32
N ARG A 241 11.89 -5.75 -4.84
CA ARG A 241 11.75 -6.45 -6.12
C ARG A 241 10.56 -7.40 -6.11
N GLY A 242 10.40 -8.19 -5.05
CA GLY A 242 9.26 -9.08 -4.87
C GLY A 242 7.92 -8.33 -4.88
N LEU A 243 7.83 -7.22 -4.15
CA LEU A 243 6.63 -6.38 -4.11
C LEU A 243 6.29 -5.76 -5.46
N ILE A 244 7.29 -5.27 -6.22
CA ILE A 244 7.05 -4.75 -7.58
C ILE A 244 6.59 -5.86 -8.52
N ALA A 245 7.20 -7.05 -8.42
CA ALA A 245 6.82 -8.20 -9.23
C ALA A 245 5.37 -8.61 -8.94
N GLU A 246 4.96 -8.70 -7.67
CA GLU A 246 3.57 -8.99 -7.28
C GLU A 246 2.61 -7.89 -7.77
N ALA A 247 3.00 -6.63 -7.63
CA ALA A 247 2.21 -5.49 -8.12
C ALA A 247 2.00 -5.53 -9.65
N SER A 248 2.93 -6.12 -10.42
CA SER A 248 2.87 -6.16 -11.89
C SER A 248 2.31 -7.48 -12.45
N ALA A 249 2.38 -8.58 -11.70
CA ALA A 249 2.05 -9.92 -12.20
C ALA A 249 0.55 -10.12 -12.47
N ARG A 250 -0.32 -9.40 -11.76
CA ARG A 250 -1.78 -9.58 -11.86
C ARG A 250 -2.41 -8.91 -13.09
N ASP A 251 -1.67 -8.09 -13.82
CA ASP A 251 -2.10 -7.58 -15.14
C ASP A 251 -2.06 -8.68 -16.21
N LYS A 252 -1.09 -9.58 -16.16
CA LYS A 252 -0.86 -10.58 -17.22
C LYS A 252 -1.89 -11.70 -17.23
N THR A 253 -2.38 -12.12 -16.06
CA THR A 253 -3.31 -13.26 -15.95
C THR A 253 -4.75 -12.92 -16.35
N GLN A 254 -5.14 -11.63 -16.35
CA GLN A 254 -6.45 -11.18 -16.85
C GLN A 254 -6.43 -10.85 -18.35
N MET A 255 -5.32 -10.36 -18.89
CA MET A 255 -5.17 -10.17 -20.35
C MET A 255 -5.11 -11.49 -21.14
N ALA A 256 -4.60 -12.57 -20.53
CA ALA A 256 -4.53 -13.89 -21.17
C ALA A 256 -5.89 -14.61 -21.32
N LYS A 257 -6.99 -14.04 -20.80
CA LYS A 257 -8.36 -14.60 -20.93
C LYS A 257 -9.25 -13.89 -21.96
N ALA A 258 -8.73 -12.92 -22.72
CA ALA A 258 -9.44 -12.36 -23.87
C ALA A 258 -9.33 -13.31 -25.09
N PRO A 259 -10.39 -13.51 -25.90
CA PRO A 259 -10.30 -14.35 -27.08
C PRO A 259 -9.33 -13.73 -28.09
N SER A 260 -8.27 -14.46 -28.40
CA SER A 260 -7.26 -14.13 -29.41
C SER A 260 -7.93 -13.88 -30.77
N ALA A 261 -7.98 -12.62 -31.19
CA ALA A 261 -8.27 -12.26 -32.56
C ALA A 261 -7.00 -12.40 -33.41
N ARG A 262 -7.09 -13.28 -34.42
CA ARG A 262 -6.29 -13.41 -35.65
C ARG A 262 -4.77 -13.23 -35.54
N ARG A 263 -4.07 -14.36 -35.57
CA ARG A 263 -2.70 -14.51 -36.09
C ARG A 263 -2.61 -14.01 -37.54
N LEU A 264 -1.79 -12.99 -37.78
CA LEU A 264 -1.15 -12.74 -39.06
C LEU A 264 0.30 -13.22 -38.94
N LYS A 265 0.70 -14.11 -39.85
CA LYS A 265 2.08 -14.57 -40.03
C LYS A 265 2.88 -13.50 -40.78
N SER A 266 4.11 -13.25 -40.35
CA SER A 266 5.19 -12.81 -41.24
C SER A 266 6.54 -13.11 -40.60
N ASP A 267 7.15 -14.16 -41.12
CA ASP A 267 8.54 -14.36 -41.55
C ASP A 267 9.75 -14.05 -40.64
N GLU A 268 10.68 -15.00 -40.77
CA GLU A 268 11.96 -15.18 -40.10
C GLU A 268 13.00 -14.12 -40.48
N ALA A 269 13.88 -13.79 -39.53
CA ALA A 269 15.28 -13.50 -39.79
C ALA A 269 16.13 -13.79 -38.54
N GLU A 270 17.08 -14.72 -38.69
CA GLU A 270 18.15 -15.06 -37.77
C GLU A 270 19.10 -13.88 -37.49
N LEU A 271 19.76 -13.86 -36.31
CA LEU A 271 21.23 -13.90 -36.15
C LEU A 271 21.66 -13.69 -34.67
N LEU A 272 22.76 -14.34 -34.32
CA LEU A 272 23.24 -14.76 -32.97
C LEU A 272 24.16 -13.71 -32.24
N PRO A 273 25.07 -14.06 -31.30
CA PRO A 273 25.04 -13.59 -29.90
C PRO A 273 26.34 -12.87 -29.44
N GLY A 274 26.39 -12.46 -28.16
CA GLY A 274 27.58 -11.93 -27.47
C GLY A 274 27.40 -10.45 -27.11
N SER A 275 27.89 -9.91 -25.99
CA SER A 275 28.97 -10.33 -25.10
C SER A 275 28.88 -9.53 -23.80
N VAL A 276 29.31 -10.16 -22.70
CA VAL A 276 29.51 -9.57 -21.37
C VAL A 276 30.59 -8.49 -21.42
N SER A 277 30.40 -7.38 -20.70
CA SER A 277 31.52 -6.53 -20.24
C SER A 277 31.20 -5.80 -18.94
N ARG A 278 32.26 -5.68 -18.13
CA ARG A 278 32.31 -5.33 -16.70
C ARG A 278 32.14 -3.84 -16.42
N VAL A 279 31.51 -3.58 -15.26
CA VAL A 279 31.83 -2.61 -14.19
C VAL A 279 32.58 -1.32 -14.57
N ASN A 280 31.98 -0.17 -14.28
CA ASN A 280 32.68 0.98 -13.70
C ASN A 280 31.70 1.83 -12.90
N GLY A 281 31.94 1.92 -11.58
CA GLY A 281 31.19 2.76 -10.66
C GLY A 281 31.54 4.23 -10.84
N PHE A 282 30.52 5.08 -10.84
CA PHE A 282 30.68 6.53 -10.81
C PHE A 282 29.75 7.11 -9.74
N VAL A 283 30.35 7.70 -8.70
CA VAL A 283 29.66 8.41 -7.62
C VAL A 283 29.72 9.91 -7.93
N PRO A 284 28.59 10.63 -8.14
CA PRO A 284 28.63 12.07 -8.31
C PRO A 284 28.64 12.79 -6.95
N THR A 285 29.79 13.37 -6.60
CA THR A 285 29.91 14.33 -5.50
C THR A 285 29.26 15.68 -5.86
N LYS A 286 28.45 16.21 -4.94
CA LYS A 286 27.79 17.53 -5.02
C LYS A 286 28.79 18.67 -5.29
N GLY A 287 28.57 19.39 -6.38
CA GLY A 287 29.15 20.72 -6.60
C GLY A 287 28.37 21.79 -5.83
N LYS A 288 29.06 22.49 -4.93
CA LYS A 288 28.62 23.77 -4.37
C LYS A 288 28.63 24.82 -5.49
N LEU A 289 27.53 25.54 -5.69
CA LEU A 289 27.55 26.83 -6.35
C LEU A 289 27.14 27.87 -5.30
N ARG A 290 28.15 28.63 -4.85
CA ARG A 290 27.99 29.98 -4.32
C ARG A 290 28.19 30.92 -5.50
N ASN A 291 27.24 31.82 -5.70
CA ASN A 291 27.46 33.27 -5.73
C ASN A 291 26.12 33.93 -5.43
#